data_AF-A0A0J0YIG0-F1
#
_entry.id   AF-A0A0J0YIG0-F1
#
_cell.length_a   1.000
_cell.length_b   1.000
_cell.length_c   1.000
_cell.angle_alpha   90.00
_cell.angle_beta   90.00
_cell.angle_gamma   90.00
#
_symmetry.space_group_name_H-M   'P 1'
#
loop_
_entity.id
_entity.type
_entity.pdbx_description
1 polymer ?
#
loop_
_entity_poly.entity_id
_entity_poly.type
_entity_poly.pdbx_seq_one_letter_code
_entity_poly.pdbx_strand_id
1 'polypeptide(L)'
;MTIRKKNYDYSTDVVTVQGKGYNPDYIINFPIEKDEINLENCTCVFSIRNRNNLAVRQYVGAEFFENLNNENIQKEINGYLPEAVFCFTASFFPLEEFLKEKDFKPFFRF
;
A
#
# COMPACT_ATOMS: atom_id res chain seq x y z
N MET A 1 -9.00 26.78 -14.37
CA MET A 1 -9.62 25.50 -13.96
C MET A 1 -9.00 25.11 -12.63
N THR A 2 -9.71 25.34 -11.53
CA THR A 2 -9.15 25.21 -10.17
C THR A 2 -9.13 23.74 -9.78
N ILE A 3 -7.96 23.10 -9.85
CA ILE A 3 -7.77 21.74 -9.35
C ILE A 3 -7.90 21.82 -7.83
N ARG A 4 -9.06 21.45 -7.30
CA ARG A 4 -9.23 21.22 -5.86
C ARG A 4 -8.39 19.98 -5.53
N LYS A 5 -7.14 20.14 -5.08
CA LYS A 5 -6.44 19.11 -4.32
C LYS A 5 -7.31 18.86 -3.08
N LYS A 6 -8.19 17.87 -3.14
CA LYS A 6 -8.81 17.32 -1.92
C LYS A 6 -7.64 16.74 -1.13
N ASN A 7 -7.17 17.49 -0.14
CA ASN A 7 -6.41 16.93 0.97
C ASN A 7 -7.35 15.96 1.69
N TYR A 8 -7.46 14.75 1.17
CA TYR A 8 -7.88 13.63 2.00
C TYR A 8 -6.73 13.43 2.98
N ASP A 9 -6.99 13.76 4.23
CA ASP A 9 -6.10 13.47 5.35
C ASP A 9 -6.14 11.95 5.54
N TYR A 10 -5.35 11.24 4.73
CA TYR A 10 -5.31 9.77 4.71
C TYR A 10 -4.66 9.19 5.97
N SER A 11 -4.20 10.03 6.91
CA SER A 11 -3.55 9.66 8.17
C SER A 11 -4.38 8.73 9.07
N THR A 12 -5.64 8.44 8.73
CA THR A 12 -6.53 7.54 9.47
C THR A 12 -6.90 6.24 8.75
N ASP A 13 -6.39 5.97 7.55
CA ASP A 13 -6.74 4.74 6.83
C ASP A 13 -6.00 3.52 7.42
N VAL A 14 -6.74 2.70 8.16
CA VAL A 14 -6.21 1.49 8.81
C VAL A 14 -6.26 0.29 7.88
N VAL A 15 -5.21 -0.52 7.88
CA VAL A 15 -5.25 -1.85 7.26
C VAL A 15 -5.70 -2.85 8.30
N THR A 16 -6.75 -3.61 7.99
CA THR A 16 -7.27 -4.63 8.92
C THR A 16 -6.78 -6.01 8.53
N VAL A 17 -6.25 -6.75 9.50
CA VAL A 17 -5.85 -8.16 9.40
C VAL A 17 -6.53 -8.92 10.53
N GLN A 18 -7.30 -9.96 10.21
CA GLN A 18 -8.06 -10.79 11.16
C GLN A 18 -8.91 -9.98 12.15
N GLY A 19 -9.51 -8.88 11.68
CA GLY A 19 -10.33 -7.98 12.51
C GLY A 19 -9.53 -7.01 13.40
N LYS A 20 -8.20 -7.04 13.35
CA LYS A 20 -7.33 -6.08 14.04
C LYS A 20 -6.83 -5.01 13.09
N GLY A 21 -6.98 -3.74 13.47
CA GLY A 21 -6.49 -2.59 12.71
C GLY A 21 -5.00 -2.33 12.93
N TYR A 22 -4.30 -2.04 11.84
CA TYR A 22 -2.89 -1.66 11.81
C TYR A 22 -2.79 -0.29 11.13
N ASN A 23 -2.21 0.67 11.85
CA ASN A 23 -1.97 2.02 11.33
C ASN A 23 -0.67 2.00 10.53
N PRO A 24 -0.68 2.44 9.26
CA PRO A 24 0.55 2.60 8.49
C PRO A 24 1.39 3.74 9.08
N ASP A 25 2.71 3.59 9.00
CA ASP A 25 3.65 4.65 9.34
C ASP A 25 3.60 5.75 8.25
N TYR A 26 3.46 5.35 6.99
CA TYR A 26 3.35 6.25 5.84
C TYR A 26 2.34 5.75 4.81
N ILE A 27 1.65 6.67 4.16
CA ILE A 27 0.80 6.37 3.00
C ILE A 27 1.30 7.19 1.81
N ILE A 28 1.64 6.49 0.75
CA ILE A 28 2.15 7.07 -0.49
C ILE A 28 1.03 6.96 -1.53
N ASN A 29 0.61 8.08 -2.11
CA ASN A 29 -0.39 8.08 -3.18
C ASN A 29 0.30 8.32 -4.54
N PHE A 30 -0.15 7.63 -5.56
CA PHE A 30 0.34 7.78 -6.93
C PHE A 30 -0.49 8.80 -7.73
N PRO A 31 0.10 9.45 -8.75
CA PRO A 31 1.53 9.41 -9.10
C PRO A 31 2.39 10.17 -8.08
N ILE A 32 3.59 9.67 -7.80
CA ILE A 32 4.52 10.31 -6.87
C ILE A 32 5.18 11.50 -7.61
N GLU A 33 4.97 12.72 -7.12
CA GLU A 33 5.50 13.96 -7.74
C GLU A 33 6.99 14.23 -7.39
N LYS A 34 7.59 13.52 -6.42
CA LYS A 34 8.95 13.79 -5.89
C LYS A 34 9.93 12.67 -6.19
N ASP A 35 11.19 13.04 -6.42
CA ASP A 35 12.26 12.16 -6.89
C ASP A 35 12.81 11.16 -5.86
N GLU A 36 12.59 11.33 -4.55
CA GLU A 36 13.08 10.38 -3.54
C GLU A 36 12.08 10.12 -2.40
N ILE A 37 11.64 8.86 -2.31
CA ILE A 37 11.08 8.27 -1.09
C ILE A 37 12.05 7.16 -0.73
N ASN A 38 12.82 7.30 0.35
CA ASN A 38 13.68 6.23 0.85
C ASN A 38 13.11 5.75 2.18
N LEU A 39 12.48 4.58 2.17
CA LEU A 39 11.95 3.93 3.38
C LEU A 39 12.75 2.66 3.65
N GLU A 40 13.40 2.62 4.80
CA GLU A 40 14.16 1.46 5.28
C GLU A 40 13.21 0.40 5.86
N ASN A 41 13.45 -0.88 5.55
CA ASN A 41 12.80 -2.08 6.10
C ASN A 41 11.30 -1.92 6.36
N CYS A 42 10.48 -1.95 5.31
CA CYS A 42 9.04 -1.76 5.46
C CYS A 42 8.21 -2.85 4.82
N THR A 43 7.12 -3.21 5.49
CA THR A 43 6.04 -3.96 4.83
C THR A 43 5.15 -2.97 4.11
N CYS A 44 4.88 -3.21 2.83
CA CYS A 44 4.06 -2.36 2.01
C CYS A 44 2.78 -3.10 1.60
N VAL A 45 1.62 -2.50 1.83
CA VAL A 45 0.32 -2.99 1.33
C VAL A 45 -0.13 -2.08 0.20
N PHE A 46 -0.33 -2.67 -0.98
CA PHE A 46 -0.72 -1.97 -2.19
C PHE A 46 -2.23 -1.96 -2.33
N SER A 47 -2.78 -0.81 -2.73
CA SER A 47 -4.21 -0.62 -2.92
C SER A 47 -4.54 0.10 -4.23
N ILE A 48 -5.72 -0.20 -4.75
CA ILE A 48 -6.39 0.54 -5.81
C ILE A 48 -7.75 1.02 -5.30
N ARG A 49 -8.35 1.95 -6.04
CA ARG A 49 -9.73 2.34 -5.77
C ARG A 49 -10.67 1.23 -6.19
N ASN A 50 -11.59 0.84 -5.31
CA ASN A 50 -12.60 -0.14 -5.66
C ASN A 50 -13.59 0.50 -6.64
N ARG A 51 -13.64 -0.03 -7.87
CA ARG A 51 -14.51 0.48 -8.95
C ARG A 51 -16.00 0.29 -8.66
N ASN A 52 -16.35 -0.69 -7.83
CA ASN A 52 -17.74 -1.00 -7.46
C ASN A 52 -18.20 -0.20 -6.24
N ASN A 53 -17.27 0.21 -5.36
CA ASN A 53 -17.57 1.03 -4.20
C ASN A 53 -16.42 1.98 -3.88
N LEU A 54 -16.53 3.23 -4.36
CA LEU A 54 -15.48 4.25 -4.21
C LEU A 54 -15.18 4.65 -2.75
N ALA A 55 -16.02 4.25 -1.78
CA ALA A 55 -15.80 4.48 -0.36
C ALA A 55 -14.91 3.41 0.29
N VAL A 56 -14.58 2.33 -0.42
CA VAL A 56 -13.76 1.22 0.08
C VAL A 56 -12.49 1.11 -0.75
N ARG A 57 -11.35 0.94 -0.09
CA ARG A 57 -10.09 0.61 -0.77
C ARG A 57 -10.05 -0.88 -1.08
N GLN A 58 -9.58 -1.21 -2.27
CA GLN A 58 -9.30 -2.60 -2.63
C GLN A 58 -7.80 -2.81 -2.52
N TYR A 59 -7.38 -3.65 -1.57
CA TYR A 59 -6.00 -4.11 -1.54
C TYR A 59 -5.75 -5.07 -2.69
N VAL A 60 -4.57 -4.98 -3.30
CA VAL A 60 -4.20 -5.78 -4.48
C VAL A 60 -2.93 -6.58 -4.27
N GLY A 61 -2.22 -6.36 -3.18
CA GLY A 61 -1.07 -7.16 -2.78
C GLY A 61 -0.35 -6.56 -1.58
N ALA A 62 0.63 -7.28 -1.07
CA ALA A 62 1.53 -6.79 -0.04
C ALA A 62 2.89 -7.48 -0.17
N GLU A 63 3.96 -6.76 0.17
CA GLU A 63 5.33 -7.25 0.04
C GLU A 63 6.24 -6.55 1.06
N PHE A 64 7.23 -7.28 1.57
CA PHE A 64 8.27 -6.71 2.43
C PHE A 64 9.43 -6.22 1.56
N PHE A 65 9.88 -4.99 1.81
CA PHE A 65 11.01 -4.38 1.14
C PHE A 65 12.07 -4.01 2.16
N GLU A 66 13.32 -4.43 1.91
CA GLU A 66 14.47 -3.94 2.68
C GLU A 66 14.71 -2.45 2.41
N ASN A 67 14.49 -2.01 1.16
CA ASN A 67 14.55 -0.61 0.75
C ASN A 67 13.42 -0.33 -0.26
N LEU A 68 12.62 0.71 -0.01
CA LEU A 68 11.61 1.20 -0.94
C LEU A 68 12.09 2.48 -1.61
N ASN A 69 11.98 2.56 -2.94
CA ASN A 69 12.30 3.73 -3.74
C ASN A 69 11.29 3.91 -4.89
N ASN A 70 11.37 5.03 -5.61
CA ASN A 70 10.41 5.32 -6.68
C ASN A 70 10.39 4.28 -7.81
N GLU A 71 11.53 3.66 -8.12
CA GLU A 71 11.62 2.70 -9.22
C GLU A 71 10.97 1.36 -8.86
N ASN A 72 11.14 0.89 -7.62
CA ASN A 72 10.63 -0.40 -7.18
C ASN A 72 9.17 -0.36 -6.71
N ILE A 73 8.69 0.81 -6.27
CA ILE A 73 7.32 1.00 -5.80
C ILE A 73 6.32 1.17 -6.96
N GLN A 74 6.77 1.62 -8.15
CA GLN A 74 5.94 1.83 -9.35
C GLN A 74 5.73 0.57 -10.20
N LYS A 75 5.94 -0.62 -9.63
CA LYS A 75 5.69 -1.89 -10.34
C LYS A 75 4.20 -2.27 -10.30
N GLU A 76 3.74 -2.96 -11.34
CA GLU A 76 2.43 -3.61 -11.30
C GLU A 76 2.42 -4.73 -10.24
N ILE A 77 1.38 -4.74 -9.41
CA ILE A 77 1.14 -5.75 -8.37
C ILE A 77 -0.12 -6.53 -8.74
N ASN A 78 0.01 -7.84 -8.93
CA ASN A 78 -1.10 -8.69 -9.38
C ASN A 78 -1.79 -8.19 -10.68
N GLY A 79 -1.04 -7.55 -11.59
CA GLY A 79 -1.57 -7.00 -12.84
C GLY A 79 -2.33 -5.67 -12.68
N TYR A 80 -2.22 -5.03 -11.52
CA TYR A 80 -2.79 -3.71 -11.25
C TYR A 80 -1.70 -2.69 -10.96
N LEU A 81 -1.87 -1.48 -11.49
CA LEU A 81 -1.08 -0.32 -11.08
C LEU A 81 -1.65 0.21 -9.75
N PRO A 82 -0.88 0.22 -8.64
CA PRO A 82 -1.38 0.71 -7.36
C PRO A 82 -1.72 2.21 -7.42
N GLU A 83 -2.76 2.63 -6.70
CA GLU A 83 -3.10 4.04 -6.49
C GLU A 83 -2.55 4.57 -5.16
N ALA A 84 -2.38 3.68 -4.18
CA ALA A 84 -1.71 4.02 -2.93
C ALA A 84 -1.01 2.83 -2.28
N VAL A 85 0.06 3.11 -1.54
CA VAL A 85 0.84 2.16 -0.75
C VAL A 85 0.82 2.54 0.72
N PHE A 86 0.56 1.56 1.57
CA PHE A 86 0.54 1.65 3.02
C PHE A 86 1.81 1.00 3.55
N CYS A 87 2.72 1.79 4.12
CA CYS A 87 4.03 1.34 4.54
C CYS A 87 4.11 1.22 6.07
N PHE A 88 4.67 0.11 6.54
CA PHE A 88 4.87 -0.24 7.95
C PHE A 88 6.37 -0.46 8.18
N THR A 89 7.08 0.54 8.73
CA THR A 89 8.56 0.62 8.81
C THR A 89 9.14 0.02 10.09
N ALA A 90 8.38 -0.01 11.19
CA ALA A 90 8.87 -0.53 12.47
C ALA A 90 7.81 -1.33 13.25
N SER A 91 6.57 -1.35 12.76
CA SER A 91 5.49 -2.14 13.35
C SER A 91 5.50 -3.56 12.78
N PHE A 92 5.25 -4.55 13.64
CA PHE A 92 5.07 -5.95 13.22
C PHE A 92 3.74 -6.06 12.46
N PHE A 93 3.73 -5.65 11.19
CA PHE A 93 2.61 -5.90 10.30
C PHE A 93 2.62 -7.39 9.93
N PRO A 94 1.53 -8.13 10.16
CA PRO A 94 1.49 -9.57 9.92
C PRO A 94 1.29 -9.86 8.43
N LEU A 95 2.34 -9.67 7.64
CA LEU A 95 2.32 -9.80 6.17
C LEU A 95 1.75 -11.15 5.72
N GLU A 96 2.23 -12.26 6.30
CA GLU A 96 1.76 -13.60 5.93
C GLU A 96 0.27 -13.81 6.20
N GLU A 97 -0.22 -13.31 7.33
CA GLU A 97 -1.64 -13.42 7.69
C GLU A 97 -2.51 -12.58 6.75
N PHE A 98 -2.04 -11.37 6.42
CA PHE A 98 -2.72 -10.52 5.44
C PHE A 98 -2.81 -11.19 4.06
N LEU A 99 -1.71 -11.77 3.57
CA LEU A 99 -1.70 -12.47 2.29
C LEU A 99 -2.66 -13.67 2.30
N LYS A 100 -2.68 -14.46 3.39
CA LYS A 100 -3.61 -15.59 3.55
C LYS A 100 -5.08 -15.15 3.59
N GLU A 101 -5.40 -14.10 4.34
CA GLU A 101 -6.78 -13.60 4.46
C GLU A 101 -7.33 -13.09 3.12
N LYS A 102 -6.48 -12.44 2.32
CA LYS A 102 -6.86 -11.87 1.02
C LYS A 102 -6.69 -12.84 -0.14
N ASP A 103 -6.32 -14.09 0.12
CA ASP A 103 -6.01 -15.12 -0.88
C ASP A 103 -4.97 -14.64 -1.92
N PHE A 104 -4.00 -13.84 -1.47
CA PHE A 104 -2.88 -13.40 -2.29
C PHE A 104 -1.79 -14.47 -2.30
N LYS A 105 -1.30 -14.78 -3.49
CA LYS A 105 -0.10 -15.62 -3.64
C LYS A 105 1.14 -14.76 -3.38
N PRO A 106 2.06 -15.17 -2.49
CA PRO A 106 3.34 -14.48 -2.35
C PRO A 106 4.10 -14.54 -3.67
N PHE A 107 4.59 -13.40 -4.15
CA PHE A 107 5.41 -13.30 -5.35
C PHE A 107 6.85 -13.77 -5.05
N PHE A 108 7.04 -15.07 -4.87
CA PHE A 108 8.37 -15.65 -5.01
C PHE A 108 8.63 -15.86 -6.50
N ARG A 109 9.24 -14.88 -7.16
CA ARG A 109 9.89 -15.12 -8.46
C ARG A 109 11.16 -15.94 -8.17
N PHE A 110 11.09 -17.25 -8.40
CA PHE A 110 12.27 -18.11 -8.56
C PHE A 110 12.94 -17.83 -9.91
#